data_AF-Q6LV88-F1
#
_entry.id   AF-Q6LV88-F1
#
_cell.length_a   1.000
_cell.length_b   1.000
_cell.length_c   1.000
_cell.angle_alpha   90.00
_cell.angle_beta   90.00
_cell.angle_gamma   90.00
#
_symmetry.space_group_name_H-M   'P 1'
#
loop_
_entity.id
_entity.type
_entity.pdbx_description
1 polymer ?
#
loop_
_entity_poly.entity_id
_entity_poly.type
_entity_poly.pdbx_seq_one_letter_code
_entity_poly.pdbx_strand_id
1 'polypeptide(L)'
;MCYWLARRCAEDNNKVLLIDLDLSGSGQGNHTADWETNGSGEIDAIIHKTTQLDILPPPKNQETTMALRQPQTLLKTIQRWQQTYHYIIFDAGTISAANWRNLPAANICHASDAAILCIAAAKTTESEVLTSIDRLKQGGVNLLGSIVNDQHNPSLACEILRILNTRASFLPKKIKMCLIHYLNQNSMLQGKYQ
;
A
#
# COMPACT_ATOMS: atom_id res chain seq x y z
N MET A 1 -2.47 3.64 -1.77
CA MET A 1 -1.33 4.55 -2.06
C MET A 1 -0.66 4.18 -3.38
N CYS A 2 -0.19 2.94 -3.57
CA CYS A 2 0.53 2.49 -4.77
C CYS A 2 -0.16 2.84 -6.09
N TYR A 3 -1.49 2.66 -6.18
CA TYR A 3 -2.27 3.09 -7.36
C TYR A 3 -2.11 4.57 -7.72
N TRP A 4 -2.16 5.46 -6.74
CA TRP A 4 -2.07 6.91 -6.97
C TRP A 4 -0.68 7.30 -7.47
N LEU A 5 0.37 6.68 -6.93
CA LEU A 5 1.74 6.86 -7.43
C LEU A 5 1.84 6.37 -8.88
N ALA A 6 1.34 5.17 -9.17
CA ALA A 6 1.37 4.60 -10.52
C ALA A 6 0.62 5.47 -11.54
N ARG A 7 -0.57 5.97 -11.16
CA ARG A 7 -1.32 6.92 -11.99
C ARG A 7 -0.55 8.22 -12.23
N ARG A 8 0.06 8.80 -11.20
CA ARG A 8 0.82 10.05 -11.34
C ARG A 8 2.02 9.87 -12.27
N CYS A 9 2.73 8.74 -12.18
CA CYS A 9 3.83 8.41 -13.09
C CYS A 9 3.34 8.21 -14.54
N ALA A 10 2.16 7.63 -14.73
CA ALA A 10 1.56 7.42 -16.04
C ALA A 10 1.09 8.72 -16.71
N GLU A 11 0.68 9.72 -15.92
CA GLU A 11 0.29 11.06 -16.42
C GLU A 11 1.47 11.80 -17.08
N ASP A 12 2.72 11.46 -16.73
CA ASP A 12 3.93 12.00 -17.37
C ASP A 12 4.31 11.21 -18.65
N ASN A 13 3.34 10.54 -19.27
CA ASN A 13 3.46 9.76 -20.51
C ASN A 13 4.42 8.55 -20.45
N ASN A 14 4.74 8.09 -19.24
CA ASN A 14 5.55 6.89 -19.03
C ASN A 14 4.66 5.66 -18.99
N LYS A 15 5.05 4.58 -19.68
CA LYS A 15 4.41 3.26 -19.49
C LYS A 15 4.70 2.71 -18.09
N VAL A 16 3.65 2.47 -17.31
CA VAL A 16 3.71 2.00 -15.94
C VAL A 16 3.02 0.65 -15.79
N LEU A 17 3.69 -0.29 -15.12
CA LEU A 17 3.11 -1.54 -14.65
C LEU A 17 2.99 -1.50 -13.13
N LEU A 18 1.77 -1.57 -12.62
CA LEU A 18 1.48 -1.76 -11.20
C LEU A 18 1.23 -3.25 -10.93
N ILE A 19 2.05 -3.86 -10.08
CA ILE A 19 1.96 -5.28 -9.77
C ILE A 19 1.42 -5.43 -8.36
N ASP A 20 0.27 -6.09 -8.23
CA ASP A 20 -0.36 -6.36 -6.95
C ASP A 20 0.17 -7.67 -6.37
N LEU A 21 1.06 -7.56 -5.38
CA LEU A 21 1.62 -8.70 -4.64
C LEU A 21 1.19 -8.69 -3.17
N ASP A 22 0.22 -7.85 -2.80
CA ASP A 22 -0.36 -7.87 -1.46
C ASP A 22 -1.42 -8.97 -1.34
N LEU A 23 -0.93 -10.18 -1.08
CA LEU A 23 -1.74 -11.39 -0.90
C LEU A 23 -2.55 -11.38 0.42
N SER A 24 -2.42 -10.35 1.25
CA SER A 24 -3.15 -10.24 2.53
C SER A 24 -4.56 -9.66 2.38
N GLY A 25 -4.94 -9.22 1.17
CA GLY A 25 -6.29 -8.74 0.86
C GLY A 25 -6.50 -7.22 1.03
N SER A 26 -5.45 -6.48 1.38
CA SER A 26 -5.45 -5.01 1.42
C SER A 26 -4.85 -4.34 0.16
N GLY A 27 -4.54 -5.12 -0.87
CA GLY A 27 -3.95 -4.66 -2.12
C GLY A 27 -4.91 -3.86 -3.01
N GLN A 28 -4.80 -4.02 -4.32
CA GLN A 28 -5.60 -3.26 -5.28
C GLN A 28 -7.06 -3.72 -5.39
N GLY A 29 -7.43 -4.78 -4.66
CA GLY A 29 -8.78 -5.34 -4.66
C GLY A 29 -9.13 -6.11 -5.94
N ASN A 30 -8.13 -6.43 -6.77
CA ASN A 30 -8.34 -7.22 -7.97
C ASN A 30 -8.44 -8.71 -7.64
N HIS A 31 -9.20 -9.45 -8.45
CA HIS A 31 -9.22 -10.90 -8.39
C HIS A 31 -7.86 -11.48 -8.82
N THR A 32 -7.49 -12.63 -8.26
CA THR A 32 -6.30 -13.37 -8.69
C THR A 32 -6.44 -13.81 -10.15
N ALA A 33 -5.36 -13.79 -10.91
CA ALA A 33 -5.34 -14.22 -12.31
C ALA A 33 -4.33 -15.35 -12.57
N ASP A 34 -4.56 -16.09 -13.64
CA ASP A 34 -3.73 -17.22 -14.06
C ASP A 34 -2.54 -16.71 -14.89
N TRP A 35 -1.41 -16.44 -14.23
CA TRP A 35 -0.15 -16.10 -14.87
C TRP A 35 1.06 -16.68 -14.13
N GLU A 36 2.18 -16.80 -14.84
CA GLU A 36 3.41 -17.43 -14.36
C GLU A 36 4.66 -16.55 -14.58
N THR A 37 5.71 -16.82 -13.79
CA THR A 37 6.99 -16.08 -13.87
C THR A 37 7.70 -16.21 -15.22
N ASN A 38 7.37 -17.24 -16.01
CA ASN A 38 7.87 -17.45 -17.38
C ASN A 38 7.11 -16.62 -18.42
N GLY A 39 6.07 -15.86 -18.06
CA GLY A 39 5.31 -14.97 -18.94
C GLY A 39 4.04 -15.57 -19.50
N SER A 40 3.83 -16.86 -19.29
CA SER A 40 2.58 -17.53 -19.64
C SER A 40 1.42 -16.87 -18.90
N GLY A 41 0.35 -16.56 -19.64
CA GLY A 41 -0.87 -15.95 -19.10
C GLY A 41 -0.78 -14.47 -18.71
N GLU A 42 0.41 -13.84 -18.74
CA GLU A 42 0.55 -12.43 -18.31
C GLU A 42 -0.26 -11.47 -19.19
N ILE A 43 -0.25 -11.66 -20.52
CA ILE A 43 -0.96 -10.78 -21.47
C ILE A 43 -2.47 -10.79 -21.19
N ASP A 44 -3.04 -11.97 -20.95
CA ASP A 44 -4.46 -12.15 -20.68
C ASP A 44 -4.84 -11.68 -19.26
N ALA A 45 -3.88 -11.73 -18.33
CA ALA A 45 -4.08 -11.31 -16.94
C ALA A 45 -3.96 -9.78 -16.75
N ILE A 46 -3.27 -9.07 -17.65
CA ILE A 46 -3.07 -7.62 -17.54
C ILE A 46 -4.40 -6.89 -17.64
N ILE A 47 -4.64 -6.02 -16.66
CA ILE A 47 -5.79 -5.12 -16.61
C ILE A 47 -5.32 -3.74 -17.08
N HIS A 48 -5.74 -3.34 -18.27
CA HIS A 48 -5.50 -2.00 -18.81
C HIS A 48 -6.39 -0.96 -18.09
N LYS A 49 -5.78 -0.04 -17.32
CA LYS A 49 -6.53 1.05 -16.65
C LYS A 49 -6.56 2.33 -17.46
N THR A 50 -5.44 2.66 -18.09
CA THR A 50 -5.32 3.77 -19.04
C THR A 50 -4.40 3.35 -20.19
N THR A 51 -4.15 4.21 -21.17
CA THR A 51 -3.18 3.92 -22.23
C THR A 51 -1.78 3.61 -21.68
N GLN A 52 -1.38 4.28 -20.59
CA GLN A 52 -0.03 4.20 -20.03
C GLN A 52 0.04 3.49 -18.68
N LEU A 53 -1.07 2.94 -18.18
CA LEU A 53 -1.13 2.27 -16.88
C LEU A 53 -1.79 0.90 -17.00
N ASP A 54 -0.97 -0.10 -16.75
CA ASP A 54 -1.37 -1.50 -16.66
C ASP A 54 -1.29 -1.99 -15.22
N ILE A 55 -2.16 -2.94 -14.88
CA ILE A 55 -2.12 -3.65 -13.60
C ILE A 55 -1.95 -5.14 -13.84
N LEU A 56 -0.95 -5.74 -13.20
CA LEU A 56 -0.83 -7.18 -13.09
C LEU A 56 -1.40 -7.62 -11.73
N PRO A 57 -2.57 -8.30 -11.70
CA PRO A 57 -3.18 -8.75 -10.46
C PRO A 57 -2.38 -9.88 -9.79
N PRO A 58 -2.72 -10.25 -8.54
CA PRO A 58 -2.02 -11.32 -7.84
C PRO A 58 -2.12 -12.66 -8.61
N PRO A 59 -1.06 -13.48 -8.61
CA PRO A 59 -1.13 -14.78 -9.26
C PRO A 59 -2.06 -15.72 -8.47
N LYS A 60 -2.88 -16.48 -9.19
CA LYS A 60 -3.78 -17.48 -8.60
C LYS A 60 -3.04 -18.72 -8.12
N ASN A 61 -2.02 -19.15 -8.85
CA ASN A 61 -1.22 -20.33 -8.50
C ASN A 61 -0.17 -19.98 -7.43
N GLN A 62 -0.15 -20.78 -6.35
CA GLN A 62 0.86 -20.66 -5.29
C GLN A 62 2.28 -20.92 -5.80
N GLU A 63 2.45 -21.75 -6.83
CA GLU A 63 3.76 -22.02 -7.43
C GLU A 63 4.39 -20.75 -8.02
N THR A 64 3.59 -19.90 -8.67
CA THR A 64 4.05 -18.59 -9.16
C THR A 64 4.54 -17.72 -8.00
N THR A 65 3.78 -17.66 -6.90
CA THR A 65 4.17 -16.92 -5.69
C THR A 65 5.46 -17.49 -5.08
N MET A 66 5.64 -18.82 -5.04
CA MET A 66 6.87 -19.45 -4.56
C MET A 66 8.04 -19.17 -5.49
N ALA A 67 7.83 -19.19 -6.81
CA ALA A 67 8.85 -18.88 -7.79
C ALA A 67 9.34 -17.43 -7.65
N LEU A 68 8.43 -16.47 -7.43
CA LEU A 68 8.78 -15.07 -7.17
C LEU A 68 9.58 -14.84 -5.87
N ARG A 69 9.60 -15.80 -4.94
CA ARG A 69 10.49 -15.72 -3.75
C ARG A 69 11.95 -15.93 -4.10
N GLN A 70 12.22 -16.65 -5.18
CA GLN A 70 13.58 -16.93 -5.61
C GLN A 70 14.17 -15.66 -6.23
N PRO A 71 15.24 -15.07 -5.66
CA PRO A 71 15.76 -13.78 -6.13
C PRO A 71 16.10 -13.79 -7.62
N GLN A 72 16.66 -14.89 -8.12
CA GLN A 72 17.02 -15.05 -9.53
C GLN A 72 15.80 -15.06 -10.46
N THR A 73 14.71 -15.69 -10.03
CA THR A 73 13.46 -15.70 -10.80
C THR A 73 12.84 -14.32 -10.80
N LEU A 74 12.73 -13.68 -9.63
CA LEU A 74 12.17 -12.32 -9.51
C LEU A 74 12.93 -11.32 -10.38
N LEU A 75 14.26 -11.34 -10.35
CA LEU A 75 15.10 -10.45 -11.17
C LEU A 75 14.89 -10.69 -12.67
N LYS A 76 14.82 -11.95 -13.12
CA LYS A 76 14.55 -12.27 -14.52
C LYS A 76 13.16 -11.78 -14.96
N THR A 77 12.16 -11.96 -14.10
CA THR A 77 10.80 -11.48 -14.37
C THR A 77 10.75 -9.95 -14.44
N ILE A 78 11.42 -9.25 -13.52
CA ILE A 78 11.58 -7.79 -13.55
C ILE A 78 12.26 -7.33 -14.85
N GLN A 79 13.37 -7.96 -15.22
CA GLN A 79 14.10 -7.62 -16.45
C GLN A 79 13.26 -7.77 -17.71
N ARG A 80 12.35 -8.76 -17.74
CA ARG A 80 11.39 -8.86 -18.84
C ARG A 80 10.41 -7.69 -18.83
N TRP A 81 9.80 -7.39 -17.69
CA TRP A 81 8.86 -6.26 -17.61
C TRP A 81 9.52 -4.93 -17.99
N GLN A 82 10.81 -4.75 -17.67
CA GLN A 82 11.60 -3.57 -18.06
C GLN A 82 11.76 -3.40 -19.58
N GLN A 83 11.53 -4.45 -20.38
CA GLN A 83 11.56 -4.34 -21.84
C GLN A 83 10.38 -3.51 -22.39
N THR A 84 9.28 -3.41 -21.63
CA THR A 84 8.02 -2.79 -22.07
C THR A 84 7.66 -1.56 -21.23
N TYR A 85 8.01 -1.56 -19.95
CA TYR A 85 7.58 -0.55 -18.98
C TYR A 85 8.75 0.30 -18.50
N HIS A 86 8.51 1.60 -18.37
CA HIS A 86 9.48 2.56 -17.82
C HIS A 86 9.49 2.50 -16.29
N TYR A 87 8.31 2.32 -15.70
CA TYR A 87 8.16 2.16 -14.26
C TYR A 87 7.45 0.84 -13.94
N ILE A 88 8.02 0.09 -13.02
CA ILE A 88 7.41 -1.10 -12.42
C ILE A 88 7.23 -0.78 -10.95
N ILE A 89 5.98 -0.75 -10.50
CA ILE A 89 5.63 -0.43 -9.12
C ILE A 89 5.05 -1.68 -8.49
N PHE A 90 5.69 -2.16 -7.44
CA PHE A 90 5.19 -3.28 -6.65
C PHE A 90 4.34 -2.77 -5.49
N ASP A 91 3.09 -3.21 -5.43
CA ASP A 91 2.30 -3.15 -4.21
C ASP A 91 2.70 -4.32 -3.31
N ALA A 92 3.71 -4.06 -2.47
CA ALA A 92 4.18 -5.03 -1.48
C ALA A 92 3.36 -4.86 -0.20
N GLY A 93 2.81 -5.96 0.32
CA GLY A 93 2.14 -5.98 1.62
C GLY A 93 3.05 -5.56 2.77
N THR A 94 2.54 -5.62 4.00
CA THR A 94 3.28 -5.11 5.17
C THR A 94 4.63 -5.81 5.39
N ILE A 95 5.67 -5.04 5.74
CA ILE A 95 7.02 -5.56 6.04
C ILE A 95 7.01 -6.60 7.17
N SER A 96 6.08 -6.47 8.11
CA SER A 96 5.95 -7.36 9.26
C SER A 96 5.22 -8.67 8.96
N ALA A 97 4.48 -8.77 7.85
CA ALA A 97 3.70 -9.96 7.49
C ALA A 97 4.50 -11.00 6.69
N ALA A 98 5.74 -11.28 7.11
CA ALA A 98 6.54 -12.38 6.57
C ALA A 98 5.96 -13.72 7.06
N ASN A 99 5.00 -14.26 6.31
CA ASN A 99 4.51 -15.62 6.48
C ASN A 99 4.71 -16.41 5.18
N TRP A 100 4.62 -17.73 5.27
CA TRP A 100 4.81 -18.62 4.12
C TRP A 100 3.79 -18.43 2.99
N ARG A 101 2.74 -17.62 3.16
CA ARG A 101 1.78 -17.25 2.09
C ARG A 101 2.14 -15.95 1.38
N ASN A 102 2.83 -15.02 2.04
CA ASN A 102 3.15 -13.71 1.51
C ASN A 102 4.58 -13.67 0.95
N LEU A 103 4.78 -13.00 -0.19
CA LEU A 103 6.13 -12.69 -0.65
C LEU A 103 6.74 -11.67 0.33
N PRO A 104 7.90 -11.95 0.97
CA PRO A 104 8.47 -11.00 1.91
C PRO A 104 8.73 -9.66 1.19
N ALA A 105 8.14 -8.58 1.70
CA ALA A 105 8.31 -7.25 1.11
C ALA A 105 9.79 -6.89 0.96
N ALA A 106 10.64 -7.33 1.90
CA ALA A 106 12.09 -7.16 1.84
C ALA A 106 12.73 -7.76 0.58
N ASN A 107 12.27 -8.92 0.09
CA ASN A 107 12.82 -9.55 -1.12
C ASN A 107 12.49 -8.72 -2.36
N ILE A 108 11.24 -8.22 -2.44
CA ILE A 108 10.80 -7.33 -3.52
C ILE A 108 11.62 -6.04 -3.48
N CYS A 109 11.74 -5.44 -2.30
CA CYS A 109 12.50 -4.22 -2.11
C CYS A 109 13.98 -4.37 -2.45
N HIS A 110 14.62 -5.51 -2.15
CA HIS A 110 16.00 -5.78 -2.53
C HIS A 110 16.16 -5.92 -4.05
N ALA A 111 15.18 -6.49 -4.74
CA ALA A 111 15.20 -6.62 -6.20
C ALA A 111 14.78 -5.33 -6.94
N SER A 112 14.30 -4.34 -6.20
CA SER A 112 13.85 -3.06 -6.74
C SER A 112 14.95 -2.00 -6.68
N ASP A 113 14.93 -1.04 -7.60
CA ASP A 113 15.88 0.08 -7.59
C ASP A 113 15.75 0.93 -6.32
N ALA A 114 14.53 1.01 -5.77
CA ALA A 114 14.25 1.71 -4.54
C ALA A 114 12.93 1.27 -3.88
N ALA A 115 12.75 1.63 -2.62
CA ALA A 115 11.54 1.38 -1.84
C ALA A 115 11.00 2.66 -1.19
N ILE A 116 9.69 2.70 -0.96
CA ILE A 116 8.99 3.76 -0.23
C ILE A 116 8.21 3.12 0.91
N LEU A 117 8.42 3.57 2.15
CA LEU A 117 7.73 3.06 3.32
C LEU A 117 6.41 3.79 3.56
N CYS A 118 5.27 3.11 3.38
CA CYS A 118 3.97 3.67 3.72
C CYS A 118 3.64 3.45 5.21
N ILE A 119 3.32 4.52 5.94
CA ILE A 119 3.03 4.51 7.37
C ILE A 119 1.57 4.91 7.58
N ALA A 120 0.79 4.11 8.30
CA ALA A 120 -0.60 4.46 8.60
C ALA A 120 -0.63 5.41 9.81
N ALA A 121 -1.05 6.66 9.58
CA ALA A 121 -1.17 7.66 10.64
C ALA A 121 -2.11 7.17 11.75
N ALA A 122 -1.76 7.48 13.00
CA ALA A 122 -2.48 7.09 14.21
C ALA A 122 -2.66 5.56 14.44
N LYS A 123 -2.09 4.71 13.57
CA LYS A 123 -2.09 3.24 13.73
C LYS A 123 -0.69 2.68 13.95
N THR A 124 0.28 3.10 13.15
CA THR A 124 1.65 2.60 13.24
C THR A 124 2.42 3.35 14.33
N THR A 125 2.98 2.61 15.28
CA THR A 125 3.80 3.14 16.37
C THR A 125 5.21 3.50 15.90
N GLU A 126 5.89 4.40 16.62
CA GLU A 126 7.29 4.74 16.35
C GLU A 126 8.20 3.50 16.37
N SER A 127 8.00 2.60 17.34
CA SER A 127 8.77 1.36 17.45
C SER A 127 8.61 0.46 16.23
N GLU A 128 7.41 0.36 15.66
CA GLU A 128 7.16 -0.43 14.44
C GLU A 128 7.81 0.20 13.21
N VAL A 129 7.80 1.54 13.12
CA VAL A 129 8.48 2.28 12.05
C VAL A 129 9.99 2.04 12.12
N LEU A 130 10.60 2.24 13.29
CA LEU A 130 12.05 2.05 13.49
C LEU A 130 12.46 0.60 13.18
N THR A 131 11.70 -0.38 13.69
CA THR A 131 11.95 -1.80 13.42
C THR A 131 11.86 -2.11 11.93
N SER A 132 10.90 -1.51 11.22
CA SER A 132 10.73 -1.70 9.78
C SER A 132 11.88 -1.08 8.98
N ILE A 133 12.32 0.12 9.36
CA ILE A 133 13.48 0.78 8.75
C ILE A 133 14.74 -0.05 8.95
N ASP A 134 14.98 -0.56 10.15
CA ASP A 134 16.16 -1.38 10.44
C ASP A 134 16.16 -2.69 9.64
N ARG A 135 14.99 -3.34 9.50
CA ARG A 135 14.85 -4.54 8.64
C ARG A 135 15.17 -4.25 7.17
N LEU A 136 14.68 -3.14 6.63
CA LEU A 136 14.96 -2.74 5.25
C LEU A 136 16.45 -2.43 5.06
N LYS A 137 17.07 -1.71 6.00
CA LYS A 137 18.51 -1.40 5.98
C LYS A 137 19.37 -2.66 6.04
N GLN A 138 19.04 -3.59 6.94
CA GLN A 138 19.74 -4.88 7.05
C GLN A 138 19.60 -5.70 5.77
N GLY A 139 18.46 -5.59 5.09
CA GLY A 139 18.22 -6.20 3.79
C GLY A 139 18.87 -5.48 2.60
N GLY A 140 19.70 -4.45 2.82
CA GLY A 140 20.37 -3.72 1.74
C GLY A 140 19.43 -2.92 0.83
N VAL A 141 18.21 -2.63 1.30
CA VAL A 141 17.20 -1.91 0.50
C VAL A 141 17.54 -0.43 0.39
N ASN A 142 17.46 0.11 -0.83
CA ASN A 142 17.53 1.54 -1.07
C ASN A 142 16.18 2.23 -0.72
N LEU A 143 16.02 2.67 0.52
CA LEU A 143 14.82 3.36 0.99
C LEU A 143 14.86 4.85 0.61
N LEU A 144 14.00 5.29 -0.33
CA LEU A 144 13.91 6.70 -0.75
C LEU A 144 13.34 7.60 0.34
N GLY A 145 12.45 7.05 1.16
CA GLY A 145 11.76 7.80 2.21
C GLY A 145 10.49 7.10 2.68
N SER A 146 9.70 7.81 3.47
CA SER A 146 8.42 7.35 3.99
C SER A 146 7.29 8.30 3.59
N ILE A 147 6.10 7.72 3.43
CA ILE A 147 4.85 8.46 3.22
C ILE A 147 3.91 8.15 4.38
N VAL A 148 3.44 9.19 5.04
CA VAL A 148 2.41 9.06 6.08
C VAL A 148 1.05 9.13 5.40
N ASN A 149 0.30 8.02 5.44
CA ASN A 149 -1.04 7.91 4.92
C ASN A 149 -2.06 8.13 6.05
N ASP A 150 -2.89 9.16 5.91
CA ASP A 150 -3.90 9.53 6.89
C ASP A 150 -5.27 8.88 6.65
N GLN A 151 -5.39 7.94 5.70
CA GLN A 151 -6.63 7.24 5.35
C GLN A 151 -7.41 6.69 6.57
N HIS A 152 -6.70 6.32 7.64
CA HIS A 152 -7.30 5.81 8.88
C HIS A 152 -7.17 6.77 10.07
N ASN A 153 -6.68 7.98 9.84
CA ASN A 153 -6.60 9.00 10.87
C ASN A 153 -8.02 9.44 11.23
N PRO A 154 -8.45 9.31 12.50
CA PRO A 154 -9.76 9.79 12.90
C PRO A 154 -9.88 11.29 12.63
N SER A 155 -11.04 11.71 12.16
CA SER A 155 -11.32 13.14 12.01
C SER A 155 -11.20 13.86 13.35
N LEU A 156 -10.92 15.17 13.34
CA LEU A 156 -10.86 15.97 14.56
C LEU A 156 -12.19 15.88 15.34
N ALA A 157 -13.32 15.81 14.63
CA ALA A 157 -14.62 15.57 15.23
C ALA A 157 -14.68 14.22 15.97
N CYS A 158 -14.20 13.13 15.34
CA CYS A 158 -14.13 11.82 15.98
C CYS A 158 -13.28 11.84 17.26
N GLU A 159 -12.14 12.53 17.25
CA GLU A 159 -11.28 12.60 18.44
C GLU A 159 -11.87 13.44 19.56
N ILE A 160 -12.47 14.59 19.24
CA ILE A 160 -13.17 15.39 20.24
C ILE A 160 -14.33 14.58 20.85
N LEU A 161 -15.10 13.85 20.04
CA LEU A 161 -16.16 12.96 20.52
C LEU A 161 -15.61 11.88 21.45
N ARG A 162 -14.48 11.26 21.10
CA ARG A 162 -13.82 10.24 21.94
C ARG A 162 -13.42 10.83 23.29
N ILE A 163 -12.80 12.01 23.32
CA ILE A 163 -12.37 12.68 24.55
C ILE A 163 -13.59 13.08 25.39
N LEU A 164 -14.63 13.66 24.77
CA LEU A 164 -15.87 14.01 25.45
C LEU A 164 -16.55 12.80 26.10
N ASN A 165 -16.44 11.62 25.49
CA ASN A 165 -17.04 10.39 25.98
C ASN A 165 -16.19 9.65 27.02
N THR A 166 -14.87 9.71 26.92
CA THR A 166 -13.98 8.91 27.76
C THR A 166 -13.38 9.69 28.93
N ARG A 167 -13.13 10.99 28.77
CA ARG A 167 -12.37 11.80 29.74
C ARG A 167 -13.13 13.02 30.28
N ALA A 168 -14.21 13.43 29.62
CA ALA A 168 -14.98 14.61 30.03
C ALA A 168 -16.29 14.25 30.76
N SER A 169 -16.22 13.35 31.75
CA SER A 169 -17.37 12.98 32.59
C SER A 169 -17.88 14.13 33.47
N PHE A 170 -17.04 15.14 33.70
CA PHE A 170 -17.36 16.33 34.48
C PHE A 170 -18.23 17.35 33.72
N LEU A 171 -18.38 17.22 32.40
CA LEU A 171 -19.15 18.19 31.60
C LEU A 171 -20.67 17.96 31.74
N PRO A 172 -21.46 19.04 31.92
CA PRO A 172 -22.92 18.95 31.89
C PRO A 172 -23.45 18.33 30.59
N LYS A 173 -24.44 17.44 30.71
CA LYS A 173 -25.03 16.70 29.56
C LYS A 173 -25.50 17.64 28.43
N LYS A 174 -26.08 18.80 28.77
CA LYS A 174 -26.56 19.78 27.78
C LYS A 174 -25.42 20.36 26.93
N ILE A 175 -24.30 20.72 27.56
CA ILE A 175 -23.11 21.24 26.86
C ILE A 175 -22.53 20.14 25.97
N LYS A 176 -22.42 18.92 26.49
CA LYS A 176 -21.94 17.77 25.73
C LYS A 176 -22.79 17.50 24.49
N MET A 177 -24.13 17.52 24.61
CA MET A 177 -25.03 17.36 23.47
C MET A 177 -24.89 18.49 22.44
N CYS A 178 -24.74 19.74 22.87
CA CYS A 178 -24.53 20.87 21.98
C CYS A 178 -23.22 20.73 21.18
N LEU A 179 -22.12 20.37 21.86
CA LEU A 179 -20.83 20.10 21.22
C LEU A 179 -20.91 18.94 20.22
N ILE A 180 -21.55 17.83 20.60
CA ILE A 180 -21.77 16.69 19.68
C ILE A 180 -22.55 17.14 18.44
N HIS A 181 -23.61 17.93 18.61
CA HIS A 181 -24.41 18.43 17.50
C HIS A 181 -23.60 19.33 16.56
N TYR A 182 -22.80 20.24 17.10
CA TYR A 182 -21.91 21.12 16.33
C TYR A 182 -20.86 20.33 15.53
N LEU A 183 -20.20 19.34 16.16
CA LEU A 183 -19.20 18.49 15.50
C LEU A 183 -19.81 17.67 14.35
N ASN A 184 -21.06 17.24 14.49
CA ASN A 184 -21.77 16.48 13.45
C ASN A 184 -22.24 17.34 12.27
N GLN A 185 -22.26 18.68 12.39
CA GLN A 185 -22.66 19.58 11.32
C GLN A 185 -21.49 20.24 10.59
N ASN A 186 -20.28 20.19 11.17
CA ASN A 186 -19.12 20.86 10.60
C ASN A 186 -18.33 19.92 9.67
N SER A 187 -18.45 20.13 8.34
CA SER A 187 -17.79 19.31 7.30
C SER A 187 -16.26 19.34 7.40
N MET A 188 -15.69 20.48 7.78
CA MET A 188 -14.25 20.66 7.96
C MET A 188 -13.72 19.74 9.08
N LEU A 189 -14.40 19.73 10.23
CA LEU A 189 -13.99 18.91 11.38
C LEU A 189 -14.21 17.41 11.16
N GLN A 190 -15.07 17.04 10.20
CA GLN A 190 -15.30 15.67 9.78
C GLN A 190 -14.27 15.16 8.76
N GLY A 191 -13.34 16.01 8.30
CA GLY A 191 -12.38 15.64 7.27
C GLY A 191 -13.02 15.36 5.91
N LYS A 192 -14.23 15.89 5.67
CA LYS A 192 -14.90 15.83 4.36
C LYS A 192 -14.43 17.04 3.56
N TYR A 193 -13.26 16.93 2.95
CA TYR A 193 -12.80 17.89 1.96
C TYR A 193 -13.60 17.66 0.67
N GLN A 194 -14.31 18.68 0.21
CA GLN A 194 -14.95 18.70 -1.11
C GLN A 194 -13.91 18.91 -2.20
#